data_AF-A0A9X0D392-F1
#
_entry.id   AF-A0A9X0D392-F1
#
_cell.length_a   1.000
_cell.length_b   1.000
_cell.length_c   1.000
_cell.angle_alpha   90.00
_cell.angle_beta   90.00
_cell.angle_gamma   90.00
#
_symmetry.space_group_name_H-M   'P 1'
#
loop_
_entity.id
_entity.type
_entity.pdbx_description
1 polymer ?
#
loop_
_entity_poly.entity_id
_entity_poly.type
_entity_poly.pdbx_seq_one_letter_code
_entity_poly.pdbx_strand_id
1 'polypeptide(L)' 'MGCTLSAEDRAALARSKAIDKNLKADSARAEREVKLLLLGAGESGKSTIVKQMRIIHDHGFTAEDYNQYKPLVFSNSI' A
#
# COMPACT_ATOMS: atom_id res chain seq x y z
N MET A 1 -21.73 28.40 -31.49
CA MET A 1 -20.97 27.14 -31.31
C MET A 1 -21.36 26.52 -29.98
N GLY A 2 -22.45 25.75 -29.96
CA GLY A 2 -22.94 25.10 -28.75
C GLY A 2 -23.02 23.60 -29.00
N CYS A 3 -21.95 22.86 -28.66
CA CYS A 3 -22.04 21.41 -28.55
C CYS A 3 -22.78 21.08 -27.26
N THR A 4 -24.03 20.64 -27.39
CA THR A 4 -24.76 19.99 -26.30
C THR A 4 -24.11 18.64 -26.04
N LEU A 5 -23.16 18.58 -25.11
CA LEU A 5 -22.60 17.31 -24.65
C LEU A 5 -23.76 16.43 -24.13
N SER A 6 -23.79 15.17 -24.57
CA SER A 6 -24.79 14.22 -24.08
C SER A 6 -24.63 14.04 -22.57
N ALA A 7 -25.67 13.52 -21.89
CA ALA A 7 -25.57 13.22 -20.46
C ALA A 7 -24.44 12.22 -20.17
N GLU A 8 -24.20 11.29 -21.09
CA GLU A 8 -23.12 10.30 -21.04
C GLU A 8 -21.74 10.94 -21.16
N ASP A 9 -21.57 11.88 -22.09
CA ASP A 9 -20.30 12.62 -22.24
C ASP A 9 -19.97 13.44 -21.00
N ARG A 10 -20.99 14.06 -20.39
CA ARG A 10 -20.81 14.80 -19.12
C ARG A 10 -20.45 13.87 -17.97
N ALA A 11 -21.08 12.69 -17.87
CA ALA A 11 -20.73 11.69 -16.87
C ALA A 11 -19.31 11.13 -17.08
N ALA A 12 -18.92 10.87 -18.33
CA ALA A 12 -17.58 10.44 -18.68
C ALA A 12 -16.52 11.49 -18.33
N LEU A 13 -16.78 12.77 -18.65
CA LEU A 13 -15.90 13.88 -18.29
C LEU A 13 -15.76 14.01 -16.76
N ALA A 14 -16.86 13.89 -16.01
CA ALA A 14 -16.84 13.93 -14.55
C ALA A 14 -16.03 12.77 -13.96
N ARG A 15 -16.17 11.55 -14.49
CA ARG A 15 -15.36 10.39 -14.10
C ARG A 15 -13.87 10.62 -14.41
N SER A 16 -13.55 11.08 -15.62
CA SER A 16 -12.17 11.38 -16.02
C SER A 16 -11.54 12.41 -15.08
N LYS A 17 -12.24 13.51 -14.79
CA LYS A 17 -11.79 14.53 -13.84
C LYS A 17 -11.57 13.98 -12.42
N ALA A 18 -12.40 13.04 -11.98
CA ALA A 18 -12.22 12.38 -10.68
C ALA A 18 -10.97 11.48 -10.67
N ILE A 19 -10.72 10.75 -11.75
CA ILE A 19 -9.51 9.94 -11.92
C ILE A 19 -8.27 10.84 -11.89
N ASP A 20 -8.25 11.93 -12.67
CA ASP A 20 -7.13 12.89 -12.70
C ASP A 20 -6.85 13.49 -11.32
N LYS A 21 -7.91 13.76 -10.54
CA LYS A 21 -7.77 14.25 -9.17
C LYS A 21 -7.10 13.21 -8.27
N ASN A 22 -7.51 11.94 -8.38
CA ASN A 22 -6.92 10.85 -7.60
C ASN A 22 -5.44 10.63 -7.99
N LEU A 23 -5.13 10.61 -9.30
CA LEU A 23 -3.76 10.48 -9.79
C LEU A 23 -2.84 11.59 -9.27
N LYS A 24 -3.32 12.85 -9.25
CA LYS A 24 -2.56 13.97 -8.68
C LYS A 24 -2.33 13.81 -7.17
N ALA A 25 -3.34 13.35 -6.43
CA ALA A 25 -3.21 13.11 -4.99
C ALA A 25 -2.21 11.97 -4.70
N ASP A 26 -2.26 10.89 -5.47
CA ASP A 26 -1.36 9.75 -5.34
C ASP A 26 0.09 10.13 -5.71
N SER A 27 0.29 10.93 -6.76
CA SER A 27 1.60 11.47 -7.12
C SER A 27 2.21 12.30 -5.99
N ALA A 28 1.43 13.22 -5.41
CA ALA A 28 1.89 14.04 -4.30
C ALA A 28 2.20 13.22 -3.02
N ARG A 29 1.49 12.10 -2.81
CA ARG A 29 1.80 11.15 -1.73
C ARG A 29 3.09 10.39 -2.02
N ALA A 30 3.26 9.90 -3.24
CA ALA A 30 4.45 9.15 -3.67
C ALA A 30 5.73 10.00 -3.63
N GLU A 31 5.65 11.28 -3.98
CA GLU A 31 6.78 12.23 -3.87
C GLU A 31 7.27 12.41 -2.44
N ARG A 32 6.39 12.22 -1.44
CA ARG A 32 6.73 12.32 -0.02
C ARG A 32 7.15 10.98 0.59
N GLU A 33 7.00 9.88 -0.14
CA GLU A 33 7.32 8.54 0.33
C GLU A 33 8.83 8.29 0.28
N VAL A 34 9.41 7.87 1.40
CA VAL A 34 10.83 7.48 1.47
C VAL A 34 10.93 5.96 1.28
N LYS A 35 11.61 5.53 0.22
CA LYS A 35 11.82 4.11 -0.08
C LYS A 35 13.19 3.65 0.43
N LEU A 36 13.20 2.58 1.21
CA LEU A 36 14.41 1.99 1.79
C LEU A 36 14.61 0.57 1.27
N LEU A 37 15.85 0.24 0.88
CA LEU A 37 16.25 -1.10 0.46
C LEU A 37 17.19 -1.70 1.51
N LEU A 38 16.78 -2.82 2.12
CA LEU A 38 17.61 -3.57 3.06
C LEU A 38 18.35 -4.70 2.34
N LEU A 39 19.68 -4.65 2.37
CA LEU A 39 20.56 -5.66 1.79
C LEU A 39 21.22 -6.52 2.87
N GLY A 40 21.52 -7.78 2.55
CA GLY A 40 22.19 -8.72 3.44
C GLY A 40 22.04 -10.16 2.98
N ALA A 41 22.92 -11.04 3.47
CA ALA A 41 22.92 -12.47 3.18
C ALA A 41 21.59 -13.17 3.58
N GLY A 42 21.40 -14.42 3.13
CA GLY A 42 20.29 -15.25 3.62
C GLY A 42 20.25 -15.25 5.16
N GLU A 43 19.04 -15.22 5.73
CA GLU A 43 18.81 -15.33 7.19
C GLU A 43 19.45 -14.23 8.06
N SER A 44 20.02 -13.18 7.46
CA SER A 44 20.67 -12.06 8.17
C SER A 44 19.74 -11.15 8.98
N GLY A 45 18.49 -11.55 9.25
CA GLY A 45 17.54 -10.80 10.06
C GLY A 45 16.81 -9.64 9.36
N LYS A 46 16.91 -9.48 8.03
CA LYS A 46 16.20 -8.41 7.28
C LYS A 46 14.70 -8.37 7.58
N SER A 47 14.05 -9.53 7.54
CA SER A 47 12.62 -9.66 7.86
C SER A 47 12.33 -9.32 9.32
N THR A 48 13.26 -9.58 10.24
CA THR A 48 13.13 -9.22 11.65
C THR A 48 13.15 -7.71 11.84
N ILE A 49 14.04 -6.99 11.14
CA ILE A 49 14.08 -5.51 11.17
C ILE A 49 12.75 -4.94 10.69
N VAL A 50 12.21 -5.43 9.57
CA VAL A 50 10.91 -4.96 9.04
C VAL A 50 9.77 -5.22 10.03
N LYS A 51 9.75 -6.39 10.69
CA LYS A 51 8.77 -6.70 11.75
C LYS A 51 8.90 -5.75 12.95
N GLN A 52 10.11 -5.39 13.36
CA GLN A 52 10.32 -4.42 14.45
C GLN A 52 9.85 -3.02 14.07
N MET A 53 10.09 -2.58 12.83
CA MET A 53 9.58 -1.29 12.35
C MET A 53 8.05 -1.22 12.45
N ARG A 54 7.35 -2.32 12.13
CA ARG A 54 5.89 -2.42 12.30
C ARG A 54 5.45 -2.35 13.78
N ILE A 55 6.21 -2.94 14.70
CA ILE A 55 5.90 -2.89 16.13
C ILE A 55 6.08 -1.47 16.69
N ILE A 56 7.13 -0.76 16.28
CA ILE A 56 7.53 0.53 16.86
C ILE A 56 6.78 1.70 16.22
N HIS A 57 6.56 1.67 14.90
CA HIS A 57 6.09 2.82 14.12
C HIS A 57 4.70 2.66 13.50
N ASP A 58 4.10 1.47 13.60
CA ASP A 58 2.76 1.17 13.10
C ASP A 58 1.89 0.62 14.24
N HIS A 59 0.62 0.28 13.96
CA HIS A 59 -0.33 -0.25 14.92
C HIS A 59 -0.05 -1.70 15.38
N GLY A 60 1.16 -2.21 15.17
CA GLY A 60 1.54 -3.59 15.48
C GLY A 60 0.81 -4.62 14.61
N PHE A 61 0.56 -5.81 15.20
CA PHE A 61 -0.07 -6.95 14.53
C PHE A 61 -1.51 -7.15 15.00
N THR A 62 -2.42 -7.42 14.07
CA THR A 62 -3.84 -7.65 14.35
C THR A 62 -4.12 -9.13 14.66
N ALA A 63 -5.36 -9.43 15.11
CA ALA A 63 -5.81 -10.80 15.32
C ALA A 63 -5.71 -11.65 14.04
N GLU A 64 -6.00 -11.05 12.89
CA GLU A 64 -5.91 -11.67 11.58
C GLU A 64 -4.45 -11.99 11.23
N ASP A 65 -3.51 -11.06 11.48
CA ASP A 65 -2.08 -11.32 11.30
C ASP A 65 -1.63 -12.53 12.12
N TYR A 66 -2.01 -12.60 13.41
CA TYR A 66 -1.66 -13.72 14.26
C TYR A 66 -2.19 -15.05 13.73
N ASN A 67 -3.43 -15.07 13.23
CA ASN A 67 -4.01 -16.27 12.62
C ASN A 67 -3.26 -16.71 11.37
N GLN A 68 -2.70 -15.77 10.59
CA GLN A 68 -1.84 -16.08 9.45
C GLN A 68 -0.45 -16.58 9.88
N TYR A 69 0.11 -16.05 10.99
CA TYR A 69 1.43 -16.47 11.48
C TYR A 69 1.42 -17.80 12.23
N LYS A 70 0.32 -18.18 12.87
CA LYS A 70 0.18 -19.47 13.58
C LYS A 70 0.67 -20.69 12.76
N PRO A 71 0.19 -20.96 11.54
CA PRO A 71 0.68 -22.10 10.75
C PRO A 71 2.18 -22.01 10.44
N LEU A 72 2.71 -20.81 10.24
CA LEU A 72 4.15 -20.60 10.02
C LEU A 72 4.98 -20.93 11.26
N VAL A 73 4.47 -20.60 12.45
CA VAL A 73 5.12 -20.99 13.72
C VAL A 73 5.18 -22.51 13.83
N PHE A 74 4.07 -23.21 13.57
CA PHE A 74 4.05 -24.68 13.59
C PHE A 74 5.01 -25.28 12.57
N SER A 75 5.03 -24.75 11.34
CA SER A 75 5.94 -25.21 10.27
C SER A 75 7.42 -25.02 10.59
N ASN A 76 7.78 -24.04 11.43
CA ASN A 76 9.17 -23.77 11.80
C ASN A 76 9.59 -24.46 13.10
N SER A 77 8.64 -25.05 13.85
CA SER A 77 8.89 -25.66 15.16
C SER A 77 8.97 -27.20 15.12
N ILE A 78 8.75 -27.79 13.95
CA ILE A 78 8.83 -29.23 13.68
C ILE A 78 9.97 -29.44 12.69
#